data_AF-A0A168K7X4-F1
#
_entry.id   AF-A0A168K7X4-F1
#
_cell.length_a   1.000
_cell.length_b   1.000
_cell.length_c   1.000
_cell.angle_alpha   90.00
_cell.angle_beta   90.00
_cell.angle_gamma   90.00
#
_symmetry.space_group_name_H-M   'P 1'
#
loop_
_entity.id
_entity.type
_entity.pdbx_description
1 polymer ?
#
loop_
_entity_poly.entity_id
_entity_poly.type
_entity_poly.pdbx_seq_one_letter_code
_entity_poly.pdbx_strand_id
1 'polypeptide(L)'
;MNRIITITHCVRLATLITAVVIVIGSLGFYSNNAIPLNPADNDDAQDSNTWIVQTITDRRLISTLVAAQASIFCPLFILLSPSHTAAADTLIEVVCQFLMPVGLALSWTFSILFDLKSTDLIGQTDMCLSQENCVLFGFIFCLKYLIVGLFAVETCLVSVSYLAKGASDGHIQLPMDTGSEK
;
A
#
# COMPACT_ATOMS: atom_id res chain seq x y z
N MET A 1 -3.19 -24.68 8.63
CA MET A 1 -3.85 -23.42 9.02
C MET A 1 -2.93 -22.47 9.80
N ASN A 2 -2.33 -22.87 10.93
CA ASN A 2 -1.46 -21.97 11.74
C ASN A 2 -0.30 -21.31 10.97
N ARG A 3 0.39 -22.04 10.08
CA ARG A 3 1.51 -21.49 9.30
C ARG A 3 1.09 -20.34 8.38
N ILE A 4 -0.07 -20.44 7.74
CA ILE A 4 -0.55 -19.43 6.79
C ILE A 4 -0.93 -18.15 7.54
N ILE A 5 -1.61 -18.29 8.69
CA ILE A 5 -1.95 -17.17 9.57
C ILE A 5 -0.68 -16.44 10.02
N THR A 6 0.33 -17.17 10.48
CA THR A 6 1.63 -16.57 10.88
C THR A 6 2.32 -15.85 9.73
N ILE A 7 2.33 -16.42 8.52
CA ILE A 7 2.92 -15.77 7.34
C ILE A 7 2.15 -14.49 7.00
N THR A 8 0.82 -14.51 7.02
CA THR A 8 0.00 -13.31 6.78
C THR A 8 0.28 -12.21 7.80
N HIS A 9 0.42 -12.55 9.10
CA HIS A 9 0.82 -11.56 10.11
C HIS A 9 2.22 -11.00 9.86
N CYS A 10 3.17 -11.83 9.41
CA CYS A 10 4.52 -11.37 9.07
C CYS A 10 4.51 -10.41 7.87
N VAL A 11 3.73 -10.72 6.83
CA VAL A 11 3.55 -9.84 5.66
C VAL A 11 2.92 -8.51 6.08
N ARG A 12 1.90 -8.52 6.95
CA ARG A 12 1.27 -7.30 7.49
C ARG A 12 2.22 -6.46 8.32
N LEU A 13 3.11 -7.09 9.09
CA LEU A 13 4.14 -6.36 9.82
C LEU A 13 5.16 -5.74 8.87
N ALA A 14 5.58 -6.49 7.84
CA ALA A 14 6.50 -6.00 6.82
C ALA A 14 5.92 -4.84 6.02
N THR A 15 4.62 -4.89 5.64
CA THR A 15 3.95 -3.77 4.96
C THR A 15 3.87 -2.54 5.85
N LEU A 16 3.56 -2.71 7.15
CA LEU A 16 3.52 -1.61 8.10
C LEU A 16 4.90 -0.93 8.27
N ILE A 17 5.96 -1.71 8.45
CA ILE A 17 7.33 -1.18 8.53
C ILE A 17 7.69 -0.47 7.23
N THR A 18 7.40 -1.07 6.09
CA THR A 18 7.68 -0.48 4.76
C THR A 18 6.93 0.83 4.57
N ALA A 19 5.65 0.91 4.94
CA ALA A 19 4.84 2.12 4.85
C ALA A 19 5.43 3.26 5.71
N VAL A 20 5.84 2.95 6.94
CA VAL A 20 6.47 3.94 7.84
C VAL A 20 7.80 4.43 7.27
N VAL A 21 8.64 3.54 6.72
CA VAL A 21 9.90 3.94 6.08
C VAL A 21 9.64 4.82 4.85
N ILE A 22 8.64 4.51 4.03
CA ILE A 22 8.25 5.35 2.89
C ILE A 22 7.83 6.75 3.37
N VAL A 23 7.02 6.84 4.44
CA VAL A 23 6.59 8.14 4.99
C VAL A 23 7.77 8.95 5.48
N ILE A 24 8.66 8.36 6.29
CA ILE A 24 9.86 9.05 6.81
C ILE A 24 10.76 9.49 5.66
N GLY A 25 11.01 8.61 4.69
CA GLY A 25 11.82 8.95 3.51
C GLY A 25 11.19 10.07 2.68
N SER A 26 9.88 10.03 2.47
CA SER A 26 9.16 11.06 1.68
C SER A 26 9.14 12.41 2.40
N LEU A 27 8.94 12.42 3.72
CA LEU A 27 9.02 13.64 4.54
C LEU A 27 10.44 14.20 4.57
N GLY A 28 11.45 13.34 4.68
CA GLY A 28 12.86 13.75 4.66
C GLY A 28 13.24 14.35 3.31
N PHE A 29 12.83 13.72 2.21
CA PHE A 29 13.02 14.26 0.86
C PHE A 29 12.32 15.61 0.69
N TYR A 30 11.09 15.74 1.18
CA TYR A 30 10.36 17.01 1.16
C TYR A 30 11.08 18.08 1.98
N SER A 31 11.49 17.77 3.20
CA SER A 31 12.17 18.71 4.10
C SER A 31 13.51 19.21 3.55
N ASN A 32 14.26 18.36 2.82
CA ASN A 32 15.53 18.75 2.24
C ASN A 32 15.40 19.58 0.96
N ASN A 33 14.27 19.46 0.25
CA ASN A 33 14.01 20.17 -1.00
C ASN A 33 13.04 21.35 -0.85
N ALA A 34 12.46 21.54 0.34
CA ALA A 34 11.60 22.67 0.64
C ALA A 34 12.44 23.96 0.68
N ILE A 35 12.38 24.74 -0.41
CA ILE A 35 12.98 26.06 -0.47
C ILE A 35 12.08 27.01 0.33
N PRO A 36 12.60 27.80 1.29
CA PRO A 36 11.81 28.84 1.94
C PRO A 36 11.45 29.88 0.87
N LEU A 37 10.15 30.03 0.60
CA LEU A 37 9.63 31.09 -0.26
C LEU A 37 10.00 32.44 0.38
N ASN A 38 11.04 33.09 -0.13
CA ASN A 38 11.32 34.48 0.18
C ASN A 38 10.57 35.33 -0.84
N PRO A 39 9.46 36.01 -0.46
CA PRO A 39 8.58 36.70 -1.41
C PRO A 39 9.16 38.02 -1.93
N ALA A 40 10.49 38.15 -2.03
CA ALA A 40 11.18 39.43 -2.20
C ALA A 40 11.94 39.61 -3.52
N ASP A 41 12.01 38.62 -4.42
CA ASP A 41 12.67 38.77 -5.72
C ASP A 41 11.65 38.85 -6.85
N ASN A 42 11.68 39.99 -7.56
CA ASN A 42 10.73 40.37 -8.60
C ASN A 42 11.11 39.80 -9.98
N ASP A 43 11.09 38.47 -10.16
CA ASP A 43 11.29 37.82 -11.46
C ASP A 43 10.10 36.92 -11.83
N ASP A 44 9.07 37.54 -12.42
CA ASP A 44 7.73 36.97 -12.71
C ASP A 44 7.72 35.62 -13.48
N ALA A 45 8.76 35.29 -14.24
CA ALA A 45 8.83 34.05 -15.03
C ALA A 45 9.45 32.87 -14.25
N GLN A 46 10.45 33.13 -13.41
CA GLN A 46 11.15 32.09 -12.65
C GLN A 46 10.29 31.61 -11.47
N ASP A 47 9.51 32.50 -10.88
CA ASP A 47 8.53 32.20 -9.83
C ASP A 47 7.42 31.26 -10.28
N SER A 48 7.01 31.34 -11.55
CA SER A 48 5.95 30.47 -12.07
C SER A 48 6.37 28.99 -12.09
N ASN A 49 7.61 28.71 -12.50
CA ASN A 49 8.12 27.34 -12.59
C ASN A 49 8.46 26.76 -11.20
N THR A 50 9.04 27.56 -10.31
CA THR A 50 9.32 27.13 -8.91
C THR A 50 8.03 26.84 -8.15
N TRP A 51 7.00 27.68 -8.33
CA TRP A 51 5.68 27.45 -7.75
C TRP A 51 5.00 26.18 -8.29
N ILE A 52 5.13 25.91 -9.60
CA ILE A 52 4.64 24.67 -10.21
C ILE A 52 5.37 23.44 -9.63
N VAL A 53 6.70 23.47 -9.54
CA VAL A 53 7.51 22.36 -9.00
C VAL A 53 7.18 22.10 -7.52
N GLN A 54 7.00 23.14 -6.72
CA GLN A 54 6.62 23.01 -5.31
C GLN A 54 5.21 22.44 -5.17
N THR A 55 4.25 22.94 -5.96
CA THR A 55 2.88 22.42 -5.98
C THR A 55 2.84 20.94 -6.39
N ILE A 56 3.66 20.53 -7.34
CA ILE A 56 3.75 19.12 -7.75
C ILE A 56 4.35 18.28 -6.62
N THR A 57 5.41 18.75 -5.97
CA THR A 57 6.07 18.06 -4.85
C THR A 57 5.10 17.86 -3.67
N ASP A 58 4.33 18.88 -3.32
CA ASP A 58 3.28 18.82 -2.30
C ASP A 58 2.22 17.77 -2.63
N ARG A 59 1.73 17.75 -3.87
CA ARG A 59 0.72 16.77 -4.32
C ARG A 59 1.23 15.34 -4.26
N ARG A 60 2.51 15.10 -4.60
CA ARG A 60 3.14 13.77 -4.49
C ARG A 60 3.23 13.32 -3.04
N LEU A 61 3.62 14.23 -2.14
CA LEU A 61 3.71 13.95 -0.72
C LEU A 61 2.33 13.60 -0.15
N ILE A 62 1.31 14.41 -0.45
CA ILE A 62 -0.07 14.17 0.00
C ILE A 62 -0.59 12.82 -0.51
N SER A 63 -0.42 12.52 -1.80
CA SER A 63 -0.85 11.23 -2.36
C SER A 63 -0.19 10.04 -1.65
N THR A 64 1.13 10.15 -1.39
CA THR A 64 1.89 9.12 -0.68
C THR A 64 1.42 8.96 0.77
N LEU A 65 1.14 10.08 1.46
CA LEU A 65 0.65 10.08 2.83
C LEU A 65 -0.74 9.46 2.94
N VAL A 66 -1.65 9.75 2.01
CA VAL A 66 -3.00 9.16 2.00
C VAL A 66 -2.92 7.65 1.79
N ALA A 67 -2.12 7.18 0.83
CA ALA A 67 -1.90 5.75 0.62
C ALA A 67 -1.26 5.08 1.85
N ALA A 68 -0.29 5.75 2.48
CA ALA A 68 0.37 5.26 3.69
C ALA A 68 -0.58 5.19 4.88
N GLN A 69 -1.41 6.21 5.11
CA GLN A 69 -2.41 6.23 6.18
C GLN A 69 -3.39 5.07 6.04
N ALA A 70 -3.95 4.87 4.84
CA ALA A 70 -4.83 3.73 4.57
C ALA A 70 -4.12 2.40 4.87
N SER A 71 -2.85 2.26 4.47
CA SER A 71 -2.06 1.04 4.68
C SER A 71 -1.64 0.77 6.12
N ILE A 72 -1.60 1.79 6.98
CA ILE A 72 -1.27 1.65 8.41
C ILE A 72 -2.53 1.35 9.21
N PHE A 73 -3.62 2.08 8.95
CA PHE A 73 -4.86 1.93 9.72
C PHE A 73 -5.59 0.61 9.39
N CYS A 74 -5.62 0.16 8.13
CA CYS A 74 -6.32 -1.09 7.78
C CYS A 74 -5.83 -2.31 8.56
N PRO A 75 -4.51 -2.64 8.57
CA PRO A 75 -4.00 -3.76 9.34
C PRO A 75 -4.17 -3.57 10.84
N LEU A 76 -4.02 -2.35 11.36
CA LEU A 76 -4.23 -2.06 12.78
C LEU A 76 -5.67 -2.31 13.22
N PHE A 77 -6.66 -1.91 12.42
CA PHE A 77 -8.07 -2.17 12.71
C PHE A 77 -8.38 -3.67 12.72
N ILE A 78 -7.78 -4.47 11.81
CA ILE A 78 -7.94 -5.93 11.85
C ILE A 78 -7.26 -6.53 13.09
N LEU A 79 -6.09 -6.04 13.48
CA LEU A 79 -5.35 -6.57 14.63
C LEU A 79 -5.98 -6.20 15.97
N LEU A 80 -6.66 -5.05 16.05
CA LEU A 80 -7.30 -4.53 17.26
C LEU A 80 -8.77 -4.92 17.39
N SER A 81 -9.43 -5.35 16.31
CA SER A 81 -10.82 -5.77 16.38
C SER A 81 -10.91 -7.03 17.25
N PRO A 82 -11.58 -6.98 18.40
CA PRO A 82 -11.79 -8.17 19.22
C PRO A 82 -12.52 -9.20 18.38
N SER A 83 -12.14 -10.47 18.52
CA SER A 83 -12.75 -11.63 17.88
C SER A 83 -14.20 -11.86 18.35
N HIS A 84 -15.08 -10.87 18.19
CA HIS A 84 -16.47 -10.94 18.59
C HIS A 84 -17.29 -11.55 17.45
N THR A 85 -17.39 -12.88 17.52
CA THR A 85 -18.63 -13.64 17.40
C THR A 85 -19.87 -12.82 17.00
N ALA A 86 -20.13 -12.71 15.71
CA ALA A 86 -21.49 -12.59 15.18
C ALA A 86 -21.51 -13.26 13.80
N ALA A 87 -22.27 -14.34 13.70
CA ALA A 87 -22.50 -15.11 12.50
C ALA A 87 -23.34 -14.31 11.48
N ALA A 88 -22.74 -13.27 10.88
CA ALA A 88 -23.33 -12.49 9.81
C ALA A 88 -22.42 -12.58 8.57
N ASP A 89 -22.86 -13.38 7.60
CA ASP A 89 -22.38 -13.49 6.23
C ASP A 89 -20.86 -13.66 6.03
N THR A 90 -20.42 -14.92 6.14
CA THR A 90 -19.07 -15.39 5.79
C THR A 90 -18.57 -14.89 4.43
N LEU A 91 -19.48 -14.61 3.49
CA LEU A 91 -19.15 -14.10 2.16
C LEU A 91 -18.74 -12.62 2.19
N ILE A 92 -19.42 -11.79 2.98
CA ILE A 92 -19.08 -10.36 3.12
C ILE A 92 -17.74 -10.21 3.82
N GLU A 93 -17.50 -10.99 4.86
CA GLU A 93 -16.21 -10.98 5.58
C GLU A 93 -15.05 -11.39 4.65
N VAL A 94 -15.23 -12.44 3.85
CA VAL A 94 -14.22 -12.90 2.88
C VAL A 94 -13.98 -11.86 1.80
N VAL A 95 -15.04 -11.26 1.26
CA VAL A 95 -14.93 -10.21 0.24
C VAL A 95 -14.21 -8.98 0.80
N CYS A 96 -14.49 -8.59 2.04
CA CYS A 96 -13.77 -7.50 2.72
C CYS A 96 -12.29 -7.84 2.98
N GLN A 97 -11.99 -9.07 3.40
CA GLN A 97 -10.61 -9.52 3.62
C GLN A 97 -9.78 -9.55 2.31
N PHE A 98 -10.42 -9.75 1.16
CA PHE A 98 -9.78 -9.70 -0.16
C PHE A 98 -9.71 -8.27 -0.72
N LEU A 99 -10.80 -7.51 -0.64
CA LEU A 99 -10.87 -6.12 -1.13
C LEU A 99 -9.89 -5.20 -0.39
N MET A 100 -9.60 -5.46 0.87
CA MET A 100 -8.71 -4.64 1.66
C MET A 100 -7.28 -4.58 1.08
N PRO A 101 -6.51 -5.68 0.95
CA PRO A 101 -5.17 -5.62 0.37
C PRO A 101 -5.18 -5.17 -1.10
N VAL A 102 -6.24 -5.49 -1.87
CA VAL A 102 -6.39 -5.02 -3.25
C VAL A 102 -6.58 -3.51 -3.32
N GLY A 103 -7.45 -2.93 -2.49
CA GLY A 103 -7.68 -1.49 -2.42
C GLY A 103 -6.43 -0.73 -1.97
N LEU A 104 -5.65 -1.30 -1.05
CA LEU A 104 -4.35 -0.75 -0.67
C LEU A 104 -3.35 -0.82 -1.83
N ALA A 105 -3.24 -1.95 -2.53
CA ALA A 105 -2.38 -2.08 -3.70
C ALA A 105 -2.75 -1.05 -4.80
N LEU A 106 -4.04 -0.85 -5.05
CA LEU A 106 -4.53 0.15 -6.01
C LEU A 106 -4.20 1.58 -5.56
N SER A 107 -4.31 1.89 -4.27
CA SER A 107 -3.96 3.21 -3.71
C SER A 107 -2.47 3.52 -3.91
N TRP A 108 -1.60 2.54 -3.67
CA TRP A 108 -0.17 2.67 -3.91
C TRP A 108 0.18 2.71 -5.40
N THR A 109 -0.51 1.94 -6.24
CA THR A 109 -0.35 1.99 -7.70
C THR A 109 -0.72 3.36 -8.25
N PHE A 110 -1.81 3.95 -7.74
CA PHE A 110 -2.18 5.33 -8.07
C PHE A 110 -1.13 6.35 -7.64
N SER A 111 -0.57 6.20 -6.42
CA SER A 111 0.54 7.05 -5.96
C SER A 111 1.77 6.95 -6.87
N ILE A 112 2.13 5.74 -7.32
CA ILE A 112 3.24 5.51 -8.26
C ILE A 112 2.95 6.12 -9.64
N LEU A 113 1.76 5.90 -10.18
CA LEU A 113 1.34 6.48 -11.47
C LEU A 113 1.36 8.01 -11.42
N PHE A 114 0.90 8.59 -10.31
CA PHE A 114 0.95 10.02 -10.09
C PHE A 114 2.39 10.54 -10.03
N ASP A 115 3.29 9.83 -9.34
CA ASP A 115 4.72 10.16 -9.30
C ASP A 115 5.38 10.05 -10.67
N LEU A 116 5.08 9.01 -11.45
CA LEU A 116 5.60 8.84 -12.81
C LEU A 116 5.16 9.98 -13.73
N LYS A 117 3.86 10.28 -13.75
CA LYS A 117 3.31 11.36 -14.58
C LYS A 117 3.85 12.73 -14.16
N SER A 118 4.00 12.94 -12.86
CA SER A 118 4.59 14.16 -12.33
C SER A 118 6.08 14.26 -12.63
N THR A 119 6.79 13.12 -12.71
CA THR A 119 8.24 13.08 -12.98
C THR A 119 8.52 13.25 -14.47
N ASP A 120 7.63 12.78 -15.34
CA ASP A 120 7.69 13.09 -16.77
C ASP A 120 7.52 14.60 -17.02
N LEU A 121 6.58 15.23 -16.31
CA LEU A 121 6.34 16.67 -16.39
C LEU A 121 7.49 17.53 -15.84
N ILE A 122 8.17 17.07 -14.79
CA ILE A 122 9.34 17.74 -14.17
C ILE A 122 10.67 17.32 -14.85
N GLY A 123 10.72 16.14 -15.46
CA GLY A 123 11.90 15.57 -16.10
C GLY A 123 12.33 16.34 -17.34
N GLN A 124 11.40 17.09 -17.97
CA GLN A 124 11.74 18.08 -18.99
C GLN A 124 12.52 19.28 -18.44
N THR A 125 12.47 19.57 -17.14
CA THR A 125 13.10 20.75 -16.51
C THR A 125 14.26 20.43 -15.58
N ASP A 126 14.35 19.23 -14.97
CA ASP A 126 15.19 19.02 -13.77
C ASP A 126 16.10 17.78 -13.77
N MET A 127 16.34 17.12 -14.91
CA MET A 127 17.18 15.90 -14.96
C MET A 127 18.66 16.12 -14.52
N CYS A 128 19.07 17.37 -14.23
CA CYS A 128 20.44 17.72 -13.84
C CYS A 128 20.62 18.36 -12.45
N LEU A 129 19.58 18.72 -11.69
CA LEU A 129 19.77 19.67 -10.56
C LEU A 129 20.03 19.05 -9.18
N SER A 130 19.95 17.73 -8.99
CA SER A 130 20.40 17.14 -7.71
C SER A 130 20.78 15.67 -7.80
N GLN A 131 22.05 15.43 -8.11
CA GLN A 131 22.67 14.10 -8.18
C GLN A 131 22.61 13.33 -6.84
N GLU A 132 22.55 14.04 -5.70
CA GLU A 132 22.50 13.41 -4.36
C GLU A 132 21.09 12.92 -3.97
N ASN A 133 20.04 13.64 -4.41
CA ASN A 133 18.65 13.29 -4.10
C ASN A 133 18.06 12.22 -5.02
N CYS A 134 18.73 11.90 -6.13
CA CYS A 134 18.30 10.89 -7.09
C CYS A 134 18.30 9.47 -6.48
N VAL A 135 19.29 9.15 -5.64
CA VAL A 135 19.38 7.84 -4.96
C VAL A 135 18.24 7.66 -3.96
N LEU A 136 17.97 8.70 -3.15
CA LEU A 136 16.88 8.66 -2.17
C LEU A 136 15.52 8.57 -2.86
N PHE A 137 15.31 9.34 -3.94
CA PHE A 137 14.10 9.28 -4.76
C PHE A 137 13.92 7.88 -5.36
N GLY A 138 14.96 7.33 -5.98
CA GLY A 138 14.94 5.97 -6.55
C GLY A 138 14.69 4.89 -5.49
N PHE A 139 15.26 5.04 -4.29
CA PHE A 139 15.03 4.14 -3.17
C PHE A 139 13.57 4.19 -2.67
N ILE A 140 13.02 5.38 -2.46
CA ILE A 140 11.60 5.56 -2.08
C ILE A 140 10.69 4.99 -3.16
N PHE A 141 11.01 5.23 -4.43
CA PHE A 141 10.26 4.70 -5.57
C PHE A 141 10.28 3.17 -5.57
N CYS A 142 11.45 2.55 -5.35
CA CYS A 142 11.58 1.09 -5.21
C CYS A 142 10.74 0.55 -4.04
N LEU A 143 10.75 1.22 -2.87
CA LEU A 143 9.92 0.83 -1.74
C LEU A 143 8.41 0.89 -2.05
N LYS A 144 7.96 1.85 -2.87
CA LYS A 144 6.56 1.90 -3.33
C LYS A 144 6.18 0.68 -4.19
N TYR A 145 7.08 0.20 -5.05
CA TYR A 145 6.83 -1.06 -5.77
C TYR A 145 6.88 -2.28 -4.85
N LEU A 146 7.79 -2.27 -3.87
CA LEU A 146 7.90 -3.35 -2.89
C LEU A 146 6.61 -3.48 -2.08
N ILE A 147 6.02 -2.38 -1.61
CA ILE A 147 4.78 -2.43 -0.81
C ILE A 147 3.59 -2.92 -1.66
N VAL A 148 3.51 -2.55 -2.94
CA VAL A 148 2.50 -3.11 -3.87
C VAL A 148 2.70 -4.62 -4.03
N GLY A 149 3.94 -5.08 -4.19
CA GLY A 149 4.28 -6.49 -4.25
C GLY A 149 3.89 -7.25 -2.99
N LEU A 150 4.12 -6.68 -1.80
CA LEU A 150 3.71 -7.27 -0.53
C LEU A 150 2.18 -7.40 -0.43
N PHE A 151 1.41 -6.39 -0.88
CA PHE A 151 -0.04 -6.51 -0.93
C PHE A 151 -0.52 -7.57 -1.93
N ALA A 152 0.13 -7.71 -3.09
CA ALA A 152 -0.18 -8.77 -4.03
C ALA A 152 0.08 -10.17 -3.42
N VAL A 153 1.17 -10.32 -2.66
CA VAL A 153 1.46 -11.54 -1.90
C VAL A 153 0.38 -11.78 -0.83
N GLU A 154 -0.05 -10.75 -0.09
CA GLU A 154 -1.14 -10.87 0.87
C GLU A 154 -2.45 -11.33 0.21
N THR A 155 -2.83 -10.71 -0.92
CA THR A 155 -4.00 -11.11 -1.71
C THR A 155 -3.91 -12.56 -2.16
N CYS A 156 -2.73 -13.02 -2.57
CA CYS A 156 -2.49 -14.41 -2.95
C CYS A 156 -2.65 -15.37 -1.75
N LEU A 157 -2.07 -15.04 -0.59
CA LEU A 157 -2.18 -15.85 0.63
C LEU A 157 -3.63 -15.96 1.13
N VAL A 158 -4.40 -14.88 1.07
CA VAL A 158 -5.83 -14.89 1.41
C VAL A 158 -6.60 -15.80 0.43
N SER A 159 -6.32 -15.70 -0.86
CA SER A 159 -6.94 -16.53 -1.89
C SER A 159 -6.64 -18.03 -1.72
N VAL A 160 -5.39 -18.38 -1.44
CA VAL A 160 -4.96 -19.76 -1.17
C VAL A 160 -5.61 -20.29 0.10
N SER A 161 -5.73 -19.47 1.15
CA SER A 161 -6.40 -19.85 2.39
C SER A 161 -7.87 -20.20 2.15
N TYR A 162 -8.54 -19.45 1.29
CA TYR A 162 -9.92 -19.70 0.90
C TYR A 162 -10.07 -21.00 0.11
N LEU A 163 -9.24 -21.20 -0.93
CA LEU A 163 -9.25 -22.43 -1.73
C LEU A 163 -8.95 -23.68 -0.88
N ALA A 164 -7.99 -23.58 0.05
CA ALA A 164 -7.66 -24.66 0.96
C ALA A 164 -8.82 -25.01 1.91
N LYS A 165 -9.59 -24.01 2.35
CA LYS A 165 -10.78 -24.22 3.20
C LYS A 165 -11.90 -24.89 2.40
N GLY A 166 -12.16 -24.43 1.17
CA GLY A 166 -13.15 -25.05 0.27
C GLY A 166 -12.81 -26.49 -0.11
N ALA A 167 -11.53 -26.80 -0.31
CA ALA A 167 -11.09 -28.17 -0.58
C ALA A 167 -11.25 -29.11 0.63
N SER A 168 -11.17 -28.58 1.86
CA SER A 168 -11.37 -29.35 3.09
C SER A 168 -12.84 -29.66 3.35
N ASP A 169 -13.76 -28.75 3.04
CA ASP A 169 -15.21 -28.98 3.19
C ASP A 169 -15.76 -29.95 2.12
N GLY A 170 -15.09 -30.09 0.98
CA GLY A 170 -15.47 -31.06 -0.06
C GLY A 170 -15.16 -32.52 0.27
N HIS A 171 -14.48 -32.82 1.38
CA HIS A 171 -13.93 -34.16 1.65
C HIS A 171 -14.63 -34.96 2.78
N ILE A 172 -15.71 -34.48 3.40
CA ILE A 172 -16.47 -35.24 4.41
C ILE A 172 -17.99 -35.11 4.19
N GLN A 173 -18.51 -35.89 3.24
CA GLN A 173 -19.82 -36.53 3.33
C GLN A 173 -19.74 -37.85 2.56
N LEU A 174 -19.22 -38.89 3.22
CA LEU A 174 -19.54 -40.27 2.83
C LEU A 174 -20.86 -40.61 3.53
N PRO A 175 -21.99 -40.77 2.80
CA PRO A 175 -23.15 -41.44 3.37
C PRO A 175 -22.71 -42.86 3.71
N MET A 176 -22.54 -43.17 5.01
CA MET A 176 -22.37 -44.55 5.43
C MET A 176 -23.68 -45.29 5.14
N ASP A 177 -23.53 -46.39 4.42
CA ASP A 177 -24.58 -47.26 3.92
C ASP A 177 -25.66 -47.57 4.95
N THR A 178 -26.90 -47.48 4.46
CA THR A 178 -28.07 -48.22 4.93
C THR A 178 -27.76 -49.72 5.04
N GLY A 179 -27.40 -50.17 6.24
CA GLY A 179 -27.35 -51.57 6.62
C GLY A 179 -28.60 -51.96 7.39
N SER A 180 -29.61 -52.42 6.67
CA SER A 180 -30.78 -53.12 7.21
C SER A 180 -30.33 -54.44 7.81
N GLU A 181 -30.62 -54.68 9.09
CA GLU A 181 -30.82 -56.05 9.58
C GLU A 181 -31.98 -56.07 10.58
N LYS A 182 -32.88 -57.02 10.32
CA LYS A 182 -34.11 -57.33 11.05
C LYS A 182 -33.82 -58.08 12.34
#